data_AF-A0A834F592-F1
#
_entry.id   AF-A0A834F592-F1
#
_cell.length_a   1.000
_cell.length_b   1.000
_cell.length_c   1.000
_cell.angle_alpha   90.00
_cell.angle_beta   90.00
_cell.angle_gamma   90.00
#
_symmetry.space_group_name_H-M   'P 1'
#
loop_
_entity.id
_entity.type
_entity.pdbx_description
1 polymer ?
#
loop_
_entity_poly.entity_id
_entity_poly.type
_entity_poly.pdbx_seq_one_letter_code
_entity_poly.pdbx_strand_id
1 'polypeptide(L)'
;MVIKVFLASSSGSTAIKKKQQDVVSFLDALKVDYTELDIACNEQNRMWMRQNVPEEKKPSNGIPLPPQIFNEESYCGDYDTFFDAKEDNRVYTFLGLPPPPGSKEAEQTDKELNGTLEEHPDDAAEVPVEERNGGSHREEEEGEREGEGGEAEDEETEGDTAPAEEEDEEEAEGEEDNEEEAQAEEEEDQEREDLRSEEEEELQQLEEDEEE
;
A
#
# COMPACT_ATOMS: atom_id res chain seq x y z
N MET A 1 20.44 -2.62 17.13
CA MET A 1 19.32 -2.87 16.22
C MET A 1 19.44 -4.31 15.77
N VAL A 2 18.47 -5.13 16.14
CA VAL A 2 18.30 -6.51 15.69
C VAL A 2 16.82 -6.68 15.43
N ILE A 3 16.45 -6.92 14.18
CA ILE A 3 15.05 -7.18 13.83
C ILE A 3 14.70 -8.60 14.30
N LYS A 4 13.60 -8.72 15.03
CA LYS A 4 12.99 -9.98 15.43
C LYS A 4 11.70 -10.14 14.66
N VAL A 5 11.51 -11.27 14.01
CA VAL A 5 10.26 -11.61 13.33
C VAL A 5 9.70 -12.84 14.01
N PHE A 6 8.55 -12.68 14.69
CA PHE A 6 7.83 -13.80 15.27
C PHE A 6 6.96 -14.46 14.20
N LEU A 7 7.10 -15.77 14.09
CA LEU A 7 6.50 -16.61 13.04
C LEU A 7 5.87 -17.84 13.70
N ALA A 8 4.87 -18.48 13.09
CA ALA A 8 4.40 -19.82 13.41
C ALA A 8 4.79 -20.75 12.25
N SER A 9 5.79 -21.60 12.46
CA SER A 9 6.29 -22.53 11.43
C SER A 9 5.28 -23.61 11.05
N SER A 10 4.39 -23.98 11.98
CA SER A 10 3.32 -24.96 11.79
C SER A 10 1.92 -24.36 11.93
N SER A 11 1.75 -23.09 11.52
CA SER A 11 0.44 -22.44 11.38
C SER A 11 -0.55 -23.32 10.61
N GLY A 12 -1.83 -23.31 10.96
CA GLY A 12 -2.93 -23.95 10.22
C GLY A 12 -3.34 -23.11 9.01
N SER A 13 -3.59 -21.82 9.22
CA SER A 13 -3.98 -20.81 8.23
C SER A 13 -3.01 -20.71 7.05
N THR A 14 -3.54 -20.69 5.82
CA THR A 14 -2.77 -20.45 4.60
C THR A 14 -2.45 -18.96 4.45
N ALA A 15 -3.38 -18.08 4.83
CA ALA A 15 -3.20 -16.63 4.82
C ALA A 15 -2.01 -16.20 5.70
N ILE A 16 -1.90 -16.73 6.93
CA ILE A 16 -0.75 -16.48 7.81
C ILE A 16 0.56 -16.92 7.15
N LYS A 17 0.61 -18.13 6.55
CA LYS A 17 1.81 -18.59 5.83
C LYS A 17 2.20 -17.64 4.68
N LYS A 18 1.24 -17.17 3.88
CA LYS A 18 1.48 -16.16 2.82
C LYS A 18 2.06 -14.87 3.41
N LYS A 19 1.39 -14.29 4.41
CA LYS A 19 1.80 -13.04 5.10
C LYS A 19 3.21 -13.14 5.69
N GLN A 20 3.51 -14.23 6.37
CA GLN A 20 4.83 -14.54 6.93
C GLN A 20 5.92 -14.64 5.84
N GLN A 21 5.63 -15.38 4.76
CA GLN A 21 6.59 -15.56 3.68
C GLN A 21 6.89 -14.25 2.96
N ASP A 22 5.92 -13.35 2.77
CA ASP A 22 6.18 -12.04 2.15
C ASP A 22 7.09 -11.16 3.02
N VAL A 23 6.85 -11.08 4.34
CA VAL A 23 7.74 -10.38 5.29
C VAL A 23 9.17 -10.90 5.20
N VAL A 24 9.35 -12.22 5.34
CA VAL A 24 10.67 -12.89 5.30
C VAL A 24 11.36 -12.65 3.95
N SER A 25 10.65 -12.87 2.83
CA SER A 25 11.19 -12.69 1.48
C SER A 25 11.61 -11.25 1.20
N PHE A 26 10.86 -10.28 1.72
CA PHE A 26 11.14 -8.87 1.54
C PHE A 26 12.34 -8.41 2.36
N LEU A 27 12.46 -8.83 3.62
CA LEU A 27 13.65 -8.57 4.46
C LEU A 27 14.92 -9.19 3.84
N ASP A 28 14.81 -10.42 3.33
CA ASP A 28 15.86 -11.10 2.56
C ASP A 28 16.25 -10.33 1.29
N ALA A 29 15.28 -9.77 0.56
CA ALA A 29 15.53 -8.96 -0.62
C ALA A 29 16.25 -7.64 -0.29
N LEU A 30 15.86 -6.98 0.81
CA LEU A 30 16.50 -5.77 1.32
C LEU A 30 17.87 -6.00 1.99
N LYS A 31 18.23 -7.26 2.29
CA LYS A 31 19.44 -7.61 3.06
C LYS A 31 19.46 -6.99 4.46
N VAL A 32 18.29 -6.96 5.10
CA VAL A 32 18.17 -6.66 6.53
C VAL A 32 18.52 -7.92 7.31
N ASP A 33 19.40 -7.82 8.31
CA ASP A 33 19.66 -8.92 9.24
C ASP A 33 18.52 -9.01 10.28
N TYR A 34 17.84 -10.16 10.34
CA TYR A 34 16.79 -10.45 11.31
C TYR A 34 16.99 -11.81 12.00
N THR A 35 16.24 -12.04 13.07
CA THR A 35 16.15 -13.31 13.80
C THR A 35 14.71 -13.80 13.73
N GLU A 36 14.52 -14.99 13.16
CA GLU A 36 13.24 -15.71 13.21
C GLU A 36 13.01 -16.28 14.61
N LEU A 37 11.84 -16.03 15.17
CA LEU A 37 11.40 -16.51 16.47
C LEU A 37 10.10 -17.28 16.30
N ASP A 38 10.21 -18.58 16.04
CA ASP A 38 9.05 -19.45 15.92
C ASP A 38 8.27 -19.50 17.24
N ILE A 39 6.95 -19.29 17.20
CA ILE A 39 6.02 -19.35 18.34
C ILE A 39 5.32 -20.71 18.42
N ALA A 40 5.22 -21.44 17.30
CA ALA A 40 4.43 -22.66 17.23
C ALA A 40 5.08 -23.83 17.99
N CYS A 41 6.42 -23.92 17.98
CA CYS A 41 7.17 -24.91 18.75
C CYS A 41 7.91 -24.34 19.98
N ASN A 42 7.71 -23.07 20.33
CA ASN A 42 8.40 -22.41 21.43
C ASN A 42 7.48 -21.44 22.19
N GLU A 43 6.90 -21.96 23.26
CA GLU A 43 6.07 -21.27 24.25
C GLU A 43 6.70 -19.94 24.75
N GLN A 44 8.01 -19.90 25.00
CA GLN A 44 8.67 -18.69 25.49
C GLN A 44 8.64 -17.56 24.44
N ASN A 45 8.71 -17.89 23.14
CA ASN A 45 8.54 -16.92 22.06
C ASN A 45 7.07 -16.50 21.94
N ARG A 46 6.12 -17.45 22.02
CA ARG A 46 4.66 -17.19 22.00
C ARG A 46 4.25 -16.23 23.11
N MET A 47 4.63 -16.53 24.35
CA MET A 47 4.37 -15.67 25.51
C MET A 47 5.04 -14.31 25.39
N TRP A 48 6.31 -14.24 24.94
CA TRP A 48 7.00 -12.97 24.76
C TRP A 48 6.29 -12.09 23.73
N MET A 49 5.89 -12.65 22.58
CA MET A 49 5.13 -11.93 21.56
C MET A 49 3.82 -11.36 22.13
N ARG A 50 2.98 -12.22 22.74
CA ARG A 50 1.69 -11.83 23.34
C ARG A 50 1.82 -10.75 24.42
N GLN A 51 2.93 -10.73 25.18
CA GLN A 51 3.22 -9.73 26.23
C GLN A 51 3.79 -8.41 25.70
N ASN A 52 4.52 -8.42 24.58
CA ASN A 52 5.21 -7.23 24.06
C ASN A 52 4.47 -6.52 22.91
N VAL A 53 3.46 -7.16 22.28
CA VAL A 53 2.53 -6.44 21.38
C VAL A 53 1.70 -5.45 22.22
N PRO A 54 1.69 -4.14 21.86
CA PRO A 54 0.91 -3.13 22.58
C PRO A 54 -0.59 -3.42 22.56
N GLU A 55 -1.28 -3.17 23.67
CA GLU A 55 -2.72 -3.44 23.81
C GLU A 55 -3.58 -2.75 22.72
N GLU A 56 -3.22 -1.52 22.35
CA GLU A 56 -3.88 -0.75 21.27
C GLU A 56 -3.68 -1.32 19.86
N LYS A 57 -2.78 -2.29 19.72
CA LYS A 57 -2.43 -3.00 18.48
C LYS A 57 -2.82 -4.48 18.50
N LYS A 58 -3.47 -4.97 19.56
CA LYS A 58 -4.01 -6.32 19.60
C LYS A 58 -5.34 -6.41 18.86
N PRO A 59 -5.64 -7.53 18.18
CA PRO A 59 -6.97 -7.80 17.63
C PRO A 59 -8.05 -7.91 18.72
N SER A 60 -9.32 -7.92 18.30
CA SER A 60 -10.49 -7.83 19.22
C SER A 60 -10.62 -8.99 20.23
N ASN A 61 -10.00 -10.14 19.94
CA ASN A 61 -9.90 -11.32 20.81
C ASN A 61 -8.71 -11.24 21.79
N GLY A 62 -7.83 -10.24 21.67
CA GLY A 62 -6.66 -10.03 22.51
C GLY A 62 -5.42 -10.85 22.14
N ILE A 63 -5.46 -11.73 21.12
CA ILE A 63 -4.33 -12.59 20.76
C ILE A 63 -3.71 -12.14 19.42
N PRO A 64 -2.50 -11.55 19.43
CA PRO A 64 -1.81 -11.20 18.18
C PRO A 64 -1.37 -12.45 17.42
N LEU A 65 -1.81 -12.58 16.17
CA LEU A 65 -1.35 -13.61 15.23
C LEU A 65 -0.05 -13.18 14.51
N PRO A 66 0.82 -14.11 14.08
CA PRO A 66 2.03 -13.80 13.32
C PRO A 66 1.71 -13.45 11.85
N PRO A 67 2.62 -12.77 11.12
CA PRO A 67 3.92 -12.30 11.56
C PRO A 67 3.83 -11.06 12.47
N GLN A 68 4.70 -10.99 13.48
CA GLN A 68 4.83 -9.84 14.37
C GLN A 68 6.30 -9.36 14.40
N ILE A 69 6.53 -8.08 14.13
CA ILE A 69 7.86 -7.52 13.88
C ILE A 69 8.27 -6.57 15.00
N PHE A 70 9.49 -6.76 15.51
CA PHE A 70 10.08 -5.95 16.57
C PHE A 70 11.52 -5.54 16.21
N ASN A 71 11.95 -4.36 16.63
CA ASN A 71 13.36 -3.99 16.71
C ASN A 71 13.81 -4.07 18.17
N GLU A 72 14.55 -5.14 18.49
CA GLU A 72 14.96 -5.52 19.85
C GLU A 72 13.79 -5.75 20.82
N GLU A 73 13.31 -4.71 21.51
CA GLU A 73 12.14 -4.72 22.41
C GLU A 73 11.05 -3.75 21.95
N SER A 74 11.32 -2.91 20.94
CA SER A 74 10.35 -1.99 20.37
C SER A 74 9.47 -2.71 19.36
N TYR A 75 8.16 -2.66 19.53
CA TYR A 75 7.20 -3.10 18.52
C TYR A 75 7.30 -2.22 17.27
N CYS A 76 7.40 -2.85 16.09
CA CYS A 76 7.31 -2.16 14.80
C CYS A 76 5.89 -2.28 14.25
N GLY A 77 5.37 -3.51 14.18
CA GLY A 77 4.01 -3.77 13.71
C GLY A 77 3.74 -5.23 13.35
N ASP A 78 2.49 -5.43 12.98
CA ASP A 78 1.92 -6.62 12.35
C ASP A 78 2.17 -6.62 10.83
N TYR A 79 1.65 -7.64 10.12
CA TYR A 79 1.73 -7.70 8.66
C TYR A 79 1.10 -6.49 7.98
N ASP A 80 -0.07 -6.04 8.43
CA ASP A 80 -0.83 -5.00 7.72
C ASP A 80 -0.09 -3.65 7.82
N THR A 81 0.43 -3.32 9.01
CA THR A 81 1.30 -2.14 9.22
C THR A 81 2.61 -2.24 8.41
N PHE A 82 3.16 -3.44 8.25
CA PHE A 82 4.33 -3.68 7.39
C PHE A 82 4.01 -3.52 5.90
N PHE A 83 2.83 -3.97 5.46
CA PHE A 83 2.36 -3.86 4.08
C PHE A 83 2.16 -2.38 3.70
N ASP A 84 1.50 -1.59 4.55
CA ASP A 84 1.39 -0.14 4.39
C ASP A 84 2.77 0.51 4.22
N ALA A 85 3.74 0.17 5.09
CA ALA A 85 5.10 0.67 5.01
C ALA A 85 5.86 0.21 3.74
N LYS A 86 5.53 -0.97 3.20
CA LYS A 86 6.09 -1.52 1.96
C LYS A 86 5.57 -0.77 0.74
N GLU A 87 4.26 -0.50 0.69
CA GLU A 87 3.60 0.32 -0.34
C GLU A 87 4.16 1.75 -0.36
N ASP A 88 4.24 2.39 0.80
CA ASP A 88 4.78 3.75 0.97
C ASP A 88 6.28 3.86 0.64
N ASN A 89 6.98 2.73 0.50
CA ASN A 89 8.44 2.64 0.46
C ASN A 89 9.04 3.31 1.70
N ARG A 90 8.62 2.90 2.91
CA ARG A 90 9.00 3.41 4.26
C ARG A 90 9.40 2.29 5.23
N VAL A 91 9.87 1.15 4.73
CA VAL A 91 10.14 -0.05 5.54
C VAL A 91 11.35 0.11 6.46
N TYR A 92 12.42 0.81 6.07
CA TYR A 92 13.53 1.08 6.99
C TYR A 92 13.04 1.90 8.18
N THR A 93 12.21 2.91 7.93
CA THR A 93 11.57 3.75 8.95
C THR A 93 10.65 2.93 9.87
N PHE A 94 9.80 2.05 9.32
CA PHE A 94 8.96 1.11 10.07
C PHE A 94 9.77 0.17 10.98
N LEU A 95 10.88 -0.37 10.47
CA LEU A 95 11.81 -1.20 11.24
C LEU A 95 12.64 -0.41 12.26
N GLY A 96 12.54 0.92 12.31
CA GLY A 96 13.39 1.77 13.15
C GLY A 96 14.87 1.74 12.75
N LEU A 97 15.16 1.47 11.47
CA LEU A 97 16.50 1.44 10.88
C LEU A 97 16.76 2.73 10.10
N PRO A 98 18.00 3.25 10.08
CA PRO A 98 18.34 4.36 9.20
C PRO A 98 18.27 3.91 7.73
N PRO A 99 17.56 4.62 6.84
CA PRO A 99 17.47 4.24 5.44
C PRO A 99 18.85 4.34 4.76
N PRO A 100 19.24 3.37 3.91
CA PRO A 100 20.56 3.38 3.30
C PRO A 100 20.70 4.53 2.28
N PRO A 101 21.88 5.15 2.15
CA PRO A 101 22.10 6.25 1.21
C PRO A 101 21.75 5.87 -0.23
N GLY A 102 20.92 6.68 -0.89
CA GLY A 102 20.44 6.43 -2.25
C GLY A 102 19.23 5.48 -2.34
N SER A 103 18.62 5.09 -1.21
CA SER A 103 17.26 4.54 -1.21
C SER A 103 16.21 5.64 -1.39
N LYS A 104 15.02 5.25 -1.88
CA LYS A 104 13.86 6.16 -1.99
C LYS A 104 13.50 6.80 -0.63
N GLU A 105 13.64 6.07 0.48
CA GLU A 105 13.41 6.60 1.83
C GLU A 105 14.37 7.73 2.19
N ALA A 106 15.67 7.54 1.96
CA ALA A 106 16.65 8.59 2.22
C ALA A 106 16.29 9.88 1.45
N GLU A 107 15.97 9.75 0.16
CA GLU A 107 15.54 10.88 -0.68
C GLU A 107 14.20 11.53 -0.27
N GLN A 108 13.34 10.85 0.49
CA GLN A 108 12.13 11.43 1.07
C GLN A 108 12.47 12.19 2.36
N THR A 109 13.18 11.54 3.30
CA THR A 109 13.55 12.13 4.59
C THR A 109 14.36 13.42 4.46
N ASP A 110 15.31 13.48 3.51
CA ASP A 110 16.08 14.70 3.21
C ASP A 110 15.19 15.86 2.71
N LYS A 111 14.10 15.57 1.99
CA LYS A 111 13.16 16.61 1.51
C LYS A 111 12.26 17.12 2.63
N GLU A 112 11.82 16.24 3.52
CA GLU A 112 10.98 16.60 4.67
C GLU A 112 11.77 17.44 5.69
N LEU A 113 13.03 17.08 5.97
CA LEU A 113 13.92 17.84 6.86
C LEU A 113 14.31 19.22 6.32
N ASN A 114 14.54 19.38 5.01
CA ASN A 114 14.81 20.69 4.40
C ASN A 114 13.58 21.59 4.27
N GLY A 115 12.37 21.09 4.55
CA GLY A 115 11.13 21.86 4.44
C GLY A 115 10.83 22.80 5.62
N THR A 116 11.63 22.80 6.69
CA THR A 116 11.32 23.51 7.96
C THR A 116 12.46 24.42 8.45
N LEU A 117 13.27 24.99 7.54
CA LEU A 117 14.25 26.04 7.87
C LEU A 117 14.09 27.30 7.00
N GLU A 118 12.93 27.96 7.11
CA GLU A 118 12.84 29.41 6.93
C GLU A 118 12.60 30.09 8.29
N GLU A 119 13.63 30.09 9.12
CA GLU A 119 13.84 31.21 10.04
C GLU A 119 15.18 31.86 9.74
N HIS A 120 15.13 33.14 9.35
CA HIS A 120 15.97 34.12 10.00
C HIS A 120 15.20 35.45 10.12
N PRO A 121 14.99 35.98 11.34
CA PRO A 121 14.57 37.35 11.53
C PRO A 121 15.73 38.31 11.24
N ASP A 122 15.44 39.57 10.93
CA ASP A 122 16.03 40.75 11.60
C ASP A 122 15.45 42.07 11.05
N ASP A 123 15.61 43.15 11.83
CA ASP A 123 14.78 44.36 11.82
C ASP A 123 15.32 45.54 10.97
N ALA A 124 14.40 46.40 10.54
CA ALA A 124 14.54 47.81 10.14
C ALA A 124 15.59 48.28 9.09
N ALA A 125 15.09 48.66 7.90
CA ALA A 125 15.53 49.90 7.20
C ALA A 125 14.54 50.38 6.11
N GLU A 126 13.81 51.45 6.43
CA GLU A 126 13.16 52.50 5.60
C GLU A 126 12.84 52.30 4.08
N VAL A 127 11.56 52.45 3.76
CA VAL A 127 11.03 52.94 2.45
C VAL A 127 11.33 54.46 2.29
N PRO A 128 11.60 55.02 1.08
CA PRO A 128 10.51 55.32 0.13
C PRO A 128 10.81 55.36 -1.40
N VAL A 129 9.81 54.88 -2.17
CA VAL A 129 9.09 55.53 -3.31
C VAL A 129 9.88 56.32 -4.39
N GLU A 130 9.78 55.94 -5.67
CA GLU A 130 9.03 56.71 -6.71
C GLU A 130 9.02 56.13 -8.16
N GLU A 131 7.93 56.40 -8.86
CA GLU A 131 7.67 56.48 -10.32
C GLU A 131 8.33 55.51 -11.34
N ARG A 132 7.48 54.77 -12.08
CA ARG A 132 7.32 54.96 -13.55
C ARG A 132 5.99 54.44 -14.16
N ASN A 133 4.94 55.24 -13.99
CA ASN A 133 4.09 55.80 -15.05
C ASN A 133 3.60 54.93 -16.27
N GLY A 134 2.28 54.63 -16.27
CA GLY A 134 1.37 54.59 -17.44
C GLY A 134 1.32 53.32 -18.33
N GLY A 135 0.17 52.84 -18.82
CA GLY A 135 -1.23 53.24 -18.59
C GLY A 135 -2.21 52.68 -19.66
N SER A 136 -3.51 52.64 -19.37
CA SER A 136 -4.68 52.39 -20.26
C SER A 136 -4.66 51.11 -21.13
N HIS A 137 -5.46 50.06 -20.84
CA HIS A 137 -6.91 49.95 -21.12
C HIS A 137 -7.31 50.23 -22.59
N ARG A 138 -7.82 49.17 -23.27
CA ARG A 138 -8.95 49.23 -24.20
C ARG A 138 -9.59 47.84 -24.40
N GLU A 139 -10.91 47.83 -24.54
CA GLU A 139 -11.82 46.67 -24.68
C GLU A 139 -12.06 46.22 -26.13
N GLU A 140 -12.74 45.06 -26.27
CA GLU A 140 -13.79 44.75 -27.28
C GLU A 140 -13.40 44.69 -28.80
N GLU A 141 -14.07 43.95 -29.70
CA GLU A 141 -14.97 42.77 -29.67
C GLU A 141 -15.18 42.28 -31.14
N GLU A 142 -15.97 41.22 -31.34
CA GLU A 142 -16.62 40.75 -32.60
C GLU A 142 -15.79 40.36 -33.85
N GLY A 143 -16.31 39.41 -34.64
CA GLY A 143 -15.78 39.09 -35.99
C GLY A 143 -16.14 37.72 -36.57
N GLU A 144 -17.42 37.42 -36.77
CA GLU A 144 -17.87 36.23 -37.54
C GLU A 144 -17.40 36.27 -39.01
N ARG A 145 -17.13 35.10 -39.63
CA ARG A 145 -17.77 34.68 -40.91
C ARG A 145 -17.32 33.32 -41.45
N GLU A 146 -18.26 32.69 -42.14
CA GLU A 146 -18.18 31.43 -42.87
C GLU A 146 -17.51 31.58 -44.26
N GLY A 147 -17.20 30.46 -44.92
CA GLY A 147 -16.76 30.43 -46.33
C GLY A 147 -16.65 29.01 -46.91
N GLU A 148 -17.53 28.67 -47.87
CA GLU A 148 -17.64 27.37 -48.56
C GLU A 148 -16.58 27.10 -49.64
N GLY A 149 -16.51 25.83 -50.08
CA GLY A 149 -16.07 25.39 -51.43
C GLY A 149 -14.88 24.43 -51.42
N GLY A 150 -14.85 23.33 -52.19
CA GLY A 150 -15.88 22.73 -53.06
C GLY A 150 -15.28 21.66 -54.00
N GLU A 151 -16.07 20.61 -54.28
CA GLU A 151 -16.10 19.76 -55.51
C GLU A 151 -14.86 18.93 -55.98
N ALA A 152 -15.08 17.60 -56.12
CA ALA A 152 -14.83 16.76 -57.32
C ALA A 152 -14.87 15.25 -56.94
N GLU A 153 -15.96 14.50 -57.18
CA GLU A 153 -16.31 13.73 -58.41
C GLU A 153 -15.56 12.39 -58.60
N ASP A 154 -16.26 11.24 -58.53
CA ASP A 154 -16.31 10.20 -59.59
C ASP A 154 -17.45 9.16 -59.38
N GLU A 155 -17.98 8.58 -60.46
CA GLU A 155 -19.10 7.62 -60.50
C GLU A 155 -18.59 6.14 -60.63
N GLU A 156 -19.37 5.04 -60.64
CA GLU A 156 -20.82 4.79 -60.79
C GLU A 156 -21.16 3.38 -60.19
N THR A 157 -22.38 2.88 -60.42
CA THR A 157 -22.83 1.46 -60.42
C THR A 157 -23.35 0.80 -59.13
N GLU A 158 -24.55 0.25 -59.26
CA GLU A 158 -25.31 -0.49 -58.24
C GLU A 158 -25.04 -2.00 -58.28
N GLY A 159 -25.21 -2.67 -57.13
CA GLY A 159 -25.10 -4.14 -57.00
C GLY A 159 -25.81 -4.67 -55.76
N ASP A 160 -27.11 -4.95 -55.89
CA ASP A 160 -27.96 -5.60 -54.88
C ASP A 160 -27.48 -7.02 -54.53
N THR A 161 -27.18 -7.29 -53.25
CA THR A 161 -27.43 -8.60 -52.59
C THR A 161 -27.25 -8.54 -51.05
N ALA A 162 -28.35 -8.77 -50.33
CA ALA A 162 -28.48 -9.37 -48.97
C ALA A 162 -27.74 -8.75 -47.75
N PRO A 163 -28.35 -8.78 -46.54
CA PRO A 163 -27.73 -8.22 -45.33
C PRO A 163 -26.60 -9.10 -44.80
N ALA A 164 -25.53 -8.46 -44.31
CA ALA A 164 -24.59 -9.12 -43.41
C ALA A 164 -25.26 -9.33 -42.04
N GLU A 165 -24.97 -10.47 -41.40
CA GLU A 165 -25.22 -10.64 -39.98
C GLU A 165 -24.06 -9.93 -39.28
N GLU A 166 -24.34 -8.81 -38.60
CA GLU A 166 -23.38 -8.18 -37.69
C GLU A 166 -23.24 -9.13 -36.49
N GLU A 167 -22.04 -9.67 -36.29
CA GLU A 167 -21.77 -10.62 -35.23
C GLU A 167 -21.71 -9.90 -33.86
N ASP A 168 -22.39 -10.48 -32.88
CA ASP A 168 -22.56 -9.96 -31.53
C ASP A 168 -21.31 -10.32 -30.70
N GLU A 169 -20.24 -9.52 -30.84
CA GLU A 169 -18.94 -9.73 -30.16
C GLU A 169 -18.77 -8.95 -28.84
N GLU A 170 -19.83 -8.30 -28.31
CA GLU A 170 -19.75 -7.43 -27.11
C GLU A 170 -20.07 -8.15 -25.77
N GLU A 171 -20.48 -9.43 -25.78
CA GLU A 171 -20.85 -10.16 -24.53
C GLU A 171 -19.71 -11.01 -23.91
N ALA A 172 -18.52 -11.07 -24.51
CA ALA A 172 -17.42 -11.92 -24.00
C ALA A 172 -16.63 -11.30 -22.83
N GLU A 173 -16.34 -9.99 -22.87
CA GLU A 173 -15.47 -9.35 -21.85
C GLU A 173 -16.18 -9.10 -20.50
N GLY A 174 -17.52 -9.17 -20.46
CA GLY A 174 -18.30 -9.04 -19.23
C GLY A 174 -18.48 -10.32 -18.41
N GLU A 175 -18.25 -11.50 -19.00
CA GLU A 175 -18.30 -12.79 -18.28
C GLU A 175 -16.96 -13.08 -17.59
N GLU A 176 -15.81 -12.77 -18.21
CA GLU A 176 -14.48 -13.02 -17.63
C GLU A 176 -14.19 -12.15 -16.39
N ASP A 177 -14.49 -10.83 -16.43
CA ASP A 177 -14.36 -9.93 -15.26
C ASP A 177 -15.16 -10.43 -14.04
N ASN A 178 -16.38 -10.94 -14.28
CA ASN A 178 -17.26 -11.46 -13.23
C ASN A 178 -16.82 -12.83 -12.69
N GLU A 179 -16.14 -13.66 -13.49
CA GLU A 179 -15.50 -14.90 -13.00
C GLU A 179 -14.22 -14.61 -12.20
N GLU A 180 -13.42 -13.58 -12.55
CA GLU A 180 -12.26 -13.16 -11.76
C GLU A 180 -12.66 -12.49 -10.43
N GLU A 181 -13.65 -11.58 -10.42
CA GLU A 181 -14.17 -10.98 -9.18
C GLU A 181 -14.75 -12.05 -8.23
N ALA A 182 -15.53 -13.01 -8.75
CA ALA A 182 -16.09 -14.09 -7.94
C ALA A 182 -15.00 -15.01 -7.34
N GLN A 183 -13.92 -15.30 -8.08
CA GLN A 183 -12.78 -16.05 -7.57
C GLN A 183 -12.02 -15.28 -6.48
N ALA A 184 -11.87 -13.96 -6.62
CA ALA A 184 -11.24 -13.13 -5.61
C ALA A 184 -12.07 -13.06 -4.31
N GLU A 185 -13.41 -12.95 -4.40
CA GLU A 185 -14.29 -13.02 -3.23
C GLU A 185 -14.24 -14.39 -2.54
N GLU A 186 -14.24 -15.50 -3.29
CA GLU A 186 -14.08 -16.85 -2.71
C GLU A 186 -12.71 -17.04 -2.02
N GLU A 187 -11.62 -16.50 -2.58
CA GLU A 187 -10.30 -16.52 -1.91
C GLU A 187 -10.29 -15.66 -0.64
N GLU A 188 -10.87 -14.45 -0.64
CA GLU A 188 -10.97 -13.61 0.56
C GLU A 188 -11.78 -14.27 1.68
N ASP A 189 -12.93 -14.88 1.37
CA ASP A 189 -13.76 -15.57 2.36
C ASP A 189 -13.02 -16.80 2.95
N GLN A 190 -12.31 -17.58 2.12
CA GLN A 190 -11.48 -18.67 2.61
C GLN A 190 -10.33 -18.16 3.50
N GLU A 191 -9.67 -17.05 3.16
CA GLU A 191 -8.63 -16.47 4.03
C GLU A 191 -9.20 -15.96 5.36
N ARG A 192 -10.43 -15.43 5.38
CA ARG A 192 -11.14 -15.04 6.61
C ARG A 192 -11.48 -16.24 7.49
N GLU A 193 -11.95 -17.36 6.91
CA GLU A 193 -12.21 -18.59 7.66
C GLU A 193 -10.92 -19.24 8.20
N ASP A 194 -9.85 -19.28 7.39
CA ASP A 194 -8.53 -19.76 7.78
C ASP A 194 -7.96 -18.95 8.95
N LEU A 195 -8.03 -17.61 8.89
CA LEU A 195 -7.56 -16.73 9.97
C LEU A 195 -8.35 -16.93 11.25
N ARG A 196 -9.68 -16.95 11.17
CA ARG A 196 -10.55 -17.15 12.34
C ARG A 196 -10.33 -18.51 13.00
N SER A 197 -10.07 -19.55 12.21
CA SER A 197 -9.75 -20.88 12.73
C SER A 197 -8.47 -20.85 13.57
N GLU A 198 -7.43 -20.15 13.10
CA GLU A 198 -6.18 -19.96 13.85
C GLU A 198 -6.40 -19.14 15.14
N GLU A 199 -7.25 -18.11 15.09
CA GLU A 199 -7.62 -17.34 16.29
C GLU A 199 -8.28 -18.22 17.35
N GLU A 200 -9.19 -19.11 16.94
CA GLU A 200 -9.88 -20.04 17.84
C GLU A 200 -8.92 -21.12 18.41
N GLU A 201 -7.92 -21.58 17.64
CA GLU A 201 -6.87 -22.50 18.10
C GLU A 201 -5.90 -21.82 19.09
N GLU A 202 -5.40 -20.62 18.78
CA GLU A 202 -4.49 -19.87 19.64
C GLU A 202 -5.15 -19.41 20.95
N LEU A 203 -6.48 -19.17 20.94
CA LEU A 203 -7.30 -18.94 22.13
C LEU A 203 -7.39 -20.17 23.03
N GLN A 204 -7.74 -21.34 22.47
CA GLN A 204 -7.77 -22.60 23.21
C GLN A 204 -6.41 -22.90 23.86
N GLN A 205 -5.33 -22.68 23.11
CA GLN A 205 -3.98 -22.88 23.63
C GLN A 205 -3.60 -21.88 24.74
N LEU A 206 -4.12 -20.64 24.71
CA LEU A 206 -3.95 -19.69 25.83
C LEU A 206 -4.69 -20.16 27.08
N GLU A 207 -5.93 -20.66 26.94
CA GLU A 207 -6.72 -21.19 28.06
C GLU A 207 -6.02 -22.41 28.69
N GLU A 208 -5.45 -23.31 27.88
CA GLU A 208 -4.62 -24.43 28.37
C GLU A 208 -3.36 -23.95 29.11
N ASP A 209 -2.62 -22.97 28.55
CA ASP A 209 -1.41 -22.39 29.16
C ASP A 209 -1.72 -21.68 30.51
N GLU A 210 -2.96 -21.21 30.74
CA GLU A 210 -3.39 -20.58 32.00
C GLU A 210 -3.86 -21.59 33.08
N GLU A 211 -4.12 -22.86 32.73
CA GLU A 211 -4.57 -23.90 33.65
C GLU A 211 -3.43 -24.75 34.28
N GLU A 212 -2.18 -24.66 33.78
CA GLU A 212 -1.02 -25.49 34.21
C GLU A 212 -0.18 -24.94 35.39
#